data_AF-B3JHU3-F1
#
_entry.id   AF-B3JHU3-F1
#
_cell.length_a   1.000
_cell.length_b   1.000
_cell.length_c   1.000
_cell.angle_alpha   90.00
_cell.angle_beta   90.00
_cell.angle_gamma   90.00
#
_symmetry.space_group_name_H-M   'P 1'
#
loop_
_entity.id
_entity.type
_entity.pdbx_description
1 polymer ?
#
loop_
_entity_poly.entity_id
_entity_poly.type
_entity_poly.pdbx_seq_one_letter_code
_entity_poly.pdbx_strand_id
1 'polypeptide(L)' 'MKRTLVLFTVIVICIVGTVAFLHYPKKTEYNILMQNVEALAGGENLTPVHCAGLGCVDCPINAIKVKYVVSGWSFNE' A
#
# COMPACT_ATOMS: atom_id res chain seq x y z
N MET A 1 34.72 -38.96 -13.85
CA MET A 1 35.03 -38.08 -12.70
C MET A 1 35.06 -36.59 -13.07
N LYS A 2 35.94 -36.12 -13.96
CA LYS A 2 36.04 -34.69 -14.34
C LYS A 2 34.73 -34.08 -14.89
N ARG A 3 34.03 -34.81 -15.77
CA ARG A 3 32.77 -34.37 -16.39
C ARG A 3 31.61 -34.28 -15.38
N THR A 4 31.55 -35.23 -14.45
CA THR A 4 30.58 -35.27 -13.34
C THR A 4 30.84 -34.12 -12.36
N LEU A 5 32.11 -33.82 -12.06
CA LEU A 5 32.50 -32.69 -11.20
C LEU A 5 32.05 -31.35 -11.78
N VAL A 6 32.24 -31.14 -13.10
CA VAL A 6 31.79 -29.93 -13.79
C VAL A 6 30.27 -29.77 -13.71
N LEU A 7 29.52 -30.85 -13.93
CA LEU A 7 28.06 -30.85 -13.78
C LEU A 7 27.62 -30.44 -12.37
N PHE A 8 28.24 -30.99 -11.32
CA PHE A 8 27.93 -30.60 -9.94
C PHE A 8 28.24 -29.13 -9.67
N THR A 9 29.37 -28.60 -10.17
CA THR A 9 29.71 -27.18 -9.97
C THR A 9 28.70 -26.23 -10.63
N VAL A 10 28.21 -26.55 -11.83
CA VAL A 10 27.21 -25.73 -12.53
C VAL A 10 25.89 -25.71 -11.76
N ILE A 11 25.45 -26.87 -11.26
CA ILE A 11 24.20 -26.98 -10.48
C ILE A 11 24.27 -26.12 -9.21
N VAL A 12 25.39 -26.16 -8.49
CA VAL A 12 25.58 -25.35 -7.27
C VAL A 12 25.51 -23.86 -7.58
N ILE A 13 26.16 -23.41 -8.68
CA ILE A 13 26.12 -22.00 -9.10
C ILE A 13 24.69 -21.56 -9.44
N CYS A 14 23.93 -22.40 -10.14
CA CYS A 14 22.53 -22.11 -10.46
C CYS A 14 21.67 -21.95 -9.20
N ILE A 15 21.83 -22.83 -8.20
CA ILE A 15 21.07 -22.78 -6.95
C ILE A 15 21.42 -21.51 -6.16
N VAL A 16 22.70 -21.17 -6.05
CA VAL A 16 23.14 -19.95 -5.34
C VAL A 16 22.61 -18.70 -6.04
N GLY A 17 22.64 -18.66 -7.38
CA GLY A 17 22.12 -17.55 -8.16
C GLY A 17 20.61 -17.32 -7.99
N THR A 18 19.81 -18.40 -7.97
CA THR A 18 18.36 -18.27 -7.77
C THR A 18 18.01 -17.82 -6.36
N VAL A 19 18.70 -18.34 -5.34
CA VAL A 19 18.53 -17.91 -3.95
C VAL A 19 18.90 -16.43 -3.81
N ALA A 20 20.03 -15.99 -4.35
CA ALA A 20 20.44 -14.59 -4.31
C ALA A 20 19.45 -13.65 -5.02
N PHE A 21 18.88 -14.07 -6.16
CA PHE A 21 17.87 -13.31 -6.89
C PHE A 21 16.54 -13.22 -6.13
N LEU A 22 16.13 -14.29 -5.45
CA LEU A 22 14.91 -14.30 -4.63
C LEU A 22 15.07 -13.48 -3.34
N HIS A 23 16.27 -13.47 -2.76
CA HIS A 23 16.60 -12.64 -1.60
C HIS A 23 16.89 -11.17 -1.95
N TYR A 24 17.01 -10.83 -3.23
CA TYR A 24 17.17 -9.44 -3.62
C TYR A 24 15.88 -8.68 -3.25
N PRO A 25 15.96 -7.68 -2.36
CA PRO A 25 14.79 -6.95 -1.92
C PRO A 25 14.19 -6.24 -3.14
N LYS A 26 13.02 -6.70 -3.57
CA LYS A 26 12.22 -5.96 -4.54
C LYS A 26 11.88 -4.63 -3.87
N LYS A 27 12.49 -3.55 -4.34
CA LYS A 27 12.02 -2.20 -4.03
C LYS A 27 10.62 -2.10 -4.65
N THR A 28 9.62 -2.41 -3.85
CA THR A 28 8.22 -2.32 -4.24
C THR A 28 7.96 -0.85 -4.58
N GLU A 29 7.85 -0.53 -5.87
CA GLU A 29 7.38 0.78 -6.35
C GLU A 29 5.88 0.91 -6.09
N TYR A 30 5.47 0.82 -4.83
CA TYR A 30 4.08 0.94 -4.40
C TYR A 30 3.55 2.36 -4.57
N ASN A 31 4.46 3.34 -4.71
CA ASN A 31 4.12 4.75 -4.81
C ASN A 31 3.38 5.11 -6.10
N ILE A 32 3.67 4.45 -7.23
CA ILE A 32 3.07 4.80 -8.53
C ILE A 32 1.68 4.18 -8.75
N LEU A 33 1.31 3.15 -7.98
CA LEU A 33 -0.01 2.50 -8.07
C LEU A 33 -1.07 3.18 -7.20
N MET A 34 -0.67 3.90 -6.14
CA MET A 34 -1.62 4.54 -5.21
C MET A 34 -1.89 6.02 -5.49
N GLN A 35 -1.10 6.67 -6.34
CA GLN A 35 -1.38 8.06 -6.73
C GLN A 35 -2.67 8.21 -7.55
N ASN A 36 -3.08 7.17 -8.27
CA ASN A 36 -4.27 7.23 -9.12
C ASN A 36 -5.57 6.94 -8.37
N VAL A 37 -5.51 6.21 -7.23
CA VAL A 37 -6.71 5.93 -6.43
C VAL A 37 -7.15 7.16 -5.63
N GLU A 38 -6.21 7.98 -5.17
CA GLU A 38 -6.52 9.22 -4.46
C GLU A 38 -6.97 10.35 -5.42
N ALA A 39 -6.46 10.39 -6.65
CA ALA A 39 -6.90 11.36 -7.67
C ALA A 39 -8.35 11.16 -8.14
N LEU A 40 -8.90 9.94 -8.03
CA LEU A 40 -10.28 9.64 -8.41
C LEU A 40 -11.31 10.02 -7.33
N ALA A 41 -10.89 10.16 -6.07
CA ALA A 41 -11.76 10.59 -4.96
C ALA A 41 -11.59 12.09 -4.60
N GLY A 42 -10.63 12.79 -5.22
CA GLY A 42 -10.27 14.18 -4.94
C GLY A 42 -11.27 15.24 -5.44
N GLY A 43 -12.51 14.87 -5.74
CA GLY A 43 -13.52 15.76 -6.32
C GLY A 43 -14.91 15.70 -5.69
N GLU A 44 -15.19 14.77 -4.76
CA GLU A 44 -16.49 14.67 -4.07
C GLU A 44 -16.48 15.48 -2.77
N ASN A 45 -16.21 16.78 -2.89
CA ASN A 45 -16.31 17.69 -1.75
C ASN A 45 -17.72 18.29 -1.73
N LEU A 46 -18.28 18.45 -0.52
CA LEU A 46 -19.54 19.12 -0.14
C LEU A 46 -20.71 18.22 0.31
N THR A 47 -20.45 17.09 0.97
CA THR A 47 -21.41 16.62 1.97
C THR A 47 -21.09 17.29 3.32
N PRO A 48 -22.07 17.78 4.10
CA PRO A 48 -21.81 18.28 5.44
C PRO A 48 -21.17 17.18 6.28
N VAL A 49 -19.94 17.41 6.76
CA VAL A 49 -19.23 16.48 7.63
C VAL A 49 -19.29 16.97 9.07
N HIS A 50 -19.59 16.07 10.01
CA HIS A 50 -19.53 16.32 11.44
C HIS A 50 -18.66 15.25 12.13
N CYS A 51 -17.77 15.69 13.01
CA CYS A 51 -16.82 14.82 13.71
C CYS A 51 -17.10 14.87 15.21
N ALA A 52 -17.26 13.72 15.86
CA ALA A 52 -17.63 13.70 17.28
C ALA A 52 -16.95 12.58 18.09
N GLY A 53 -16.75 12.90 19.37
CA GLY A 53 -15.98 12.09 20.32
C GLY A 53 -14.47 12.11 20.05
N LEU A 54 -13.72 11.53 20.97
CA LEU A 54 -12.28 11.24 20.80
C LEU A 54 -12.13 9.76 20.42
N GLY A 55 -11.29 9.46 19.44
CA GLY A 55 -11.12 8.10 18.93
C GLY A 55 -9.91 7.95 18.04
N CYS A 56 -9.94 7.02 17.09
CA CYS A 56 -8.81 6.75 16.19
C CYS A 56 -9.10 7.08 14.72
N VAL A 57 -10.31 7.58 14.42
CA VAL A 57 -10.73 7.94 13.06
C VAL A 57 -10.30 9.37 12.75
N ASP A 58 -9.67 9.62 11.60
CA ASP A 58 -9.29 10.97 11.20
C ASP A 58 -10.49 11.80 10.74
N CYS A 59 -10.68 12.96 11.36
CA CYS A 59 -11.67 13.94 10.91
C CYS A 59 -11.16 14.68 9.66
N PRO A 60 -11.90 14.70 8.54
CA PRO A 60 -11.44 15.34 7.30
C PRO A 60 -11.44 16.89 7.37
N ILE A 61 -12.01 17.49 8.42
CA ILE A 61 -12.11 18.95 8.58
C ILE A 61 -10.82 19.53 9.19
N ASN A 62 -10.25 18.86 10.19
CA ASN A 62 -9.18 19.41 11.02
C ASN A 62 -8.10 18.38 11.39
N ALA A 63 -8.11 17.19 10.76
CA ALA A 63 -7.17 16.10 10.99
C ALA A 63 -7.03 15.66 12.46
N ILE A 64 -8.01 15.95 13.31
CA ILE A 64 -8.04 15.44 14.69
C ILE A 64 -8.62 14.02 14.70
N LYS A 65 -8.19 13.22 15.68
CA LYS A 65 -8.69 11.86 15.87
C LYS A 65 -10.01 11.85 16.65
N VAL A 66 -11.07 11.37 16.03
CA VAL A 66 -12.44 11.29 16.59
C VAL A 66 -12.97 9.86 16.63
N LYS A 67 -14.09 9.66 17.32
CA LYS A 67 -14.72 8.34 17.44
C LYS A 67 -15.54 7.99 16.20
N TYR A 68 -16.22 8.97 15.61
CA TYR A 68 -17.03 8.79 14.41
C TYR A 68 -17.07 10.08 13.57
N VAL A 69 -17.17 9.89 12.26
CA VAL A 69 -17.36 10.94 11.26
C VAL A 69 -18.71 10.68 10.59
N VAL A 70 -19.56 11.70 10.53
CA VAL A 70 -20.89 11.63 9.93
C VAL A 70 -20.90 12.52 8.70
N SER A 71 -21.29 11.97 7.54
CA SER A 71 -21.36 12.68 6.26
C SER A 71 -22.72 12.44 5.58
N GLY A 72 -23.18 13.39 4.76
CA GLY A 72 -24.30 13.15 3.84
C GLY A 72 -25.70 13.53 4.33
N TRP A 73 -25.83 14.46 5.29
CA TRP A 73 -27.14 14.98 5.67
C TRP A 73 -27.72 15.88 4.56
N SER A 74 -28.75 15.43 3.86
CA SER A 74 -29.60 16.30 3.02
C SER A 74 -30.57 17.05 3.93
N PHE A 75 -30.41 18.36 4.11
CA PHE A 75 -31.53 19.20 4.52
C PHE A 75 -32.47 19.31 3.32
N ASN A 76 -33.47 18.43 3.25
CA ASN A 76 -34.65 18.70 2.45
C ASN A 76 -35.49 19.71 3.23
N GLU A 77 -35.47 20.97 2.80
CA GLU A 77 -36.62 21.88 2.91
C GLU A 77 -37.31 21.95 1.55
#